data_AF-A0A0Q6KPT9-F1
#
_entry.id   AF-A0A0Q6KPT9-F1
#
_cell.length_a   1.000
_cell.length_b   1.000
_cell.length_c   1.000
_cell.angle_alpha   90.00
_cell.angle_beta   90.00
_cell.angle_gamma   90.00
#
_symmetry.space_group_name_H-M   'P 1'
#
loop_
_entity.id
_entity.type
_entity.pdbx_description
1 polymer ?
#
loop_
_entity_poly.entity_id
_entity_poly.type
_entity_poly.pdbx_seq_one_letter_code
_entity_poly.pdbx_strand_id
1 'polypeptide(L)'
;MILATLERLRSRFDFDLILVENTPHAEAMKLYRSADLAIDQILAGWYGGFAVELMAMGKPVAAFIREEDRSFVPPSMWNEMPVLRIDERTLENDLAVILADPQALVAAGERSRAYVERWHDPLKSARALTAIYRDPKAPLVLGC
;
A
#
# COMPACT_ATOMS: atom_id res chain seq x y z
N MET A 1 -17.12 -6.11 8.49
CA MET A 1 -16.43 -4.91 9.01
C MET A 1 -16.23 -3.86 7.92
N ILE A 2 -15.34 -4.08 6.93
CA ILE A 2 -15.08 -3.11 5.85
C ILE A 2 -16.28 -2.87 4.92
N LEU A 3 -16.92 -3.93 4.41
CA LEU A 3 -18.07 -3.80 3.50
C LEU A 3 -19.23 -2.99 4.12
N ALA A 4 -19.55 -3.27 5.39
CA ALA A 4 -20.56 -2.52 6.12
C ALA A 4 -20.19 -1.04 6.30
N THR A 5 -18.89 -0.72 6.41
CA THR A 5 -18.39 0.65 6.53
C THR A 5 -18.50 1.38 5.20
N LEU A 6 -18.10 0.74 4.10
CA LEU A 6 -18.27 1.28 2.75
C LEU A 6 -19.77 1.52 2.44
N GLU A 7 -20.65 0.60 2.82
CA GLU A 7 -22.09 0.77 2.61
C GLU A 7 -22.64 2.04 3.29
N ARG A 8 -22.22 2.33 4.53
CA ARG A 8 -22.61 3.58 5.20
C ARG A 8 -22.08 4.81 4.47
N LEU A 9 -20.85 4.75 3.96
CA LEU A 9 -20.21 5.85 3.24
C LEU A 9 -20.84 6.14 1.87
N ARG A 10 -21.49 5.17 1.22
CA ARG A 10 -22.22 5.38 -0.05
C ARG A 10 -23.30 6.44 0.03
N SER A 11 -23.86 6.69 1.21
CA SER A 11 -24.86 7.76 1.41
C SER A 11 -24.27 9.17 1.39
N ARG A 12 -22.94 9.30 1.48
CA ARG A 12 -22.20 10.57 1.66
C ARG A 12 -21.17 10.84 0.55
N PHE A 13 -20.69 9.78 -0.10
CA PHE A 13 -19.62 9.84 -1.10
C PHE A 13 -19.98 8.99 -2.31
N ASP A 14 -19.57 9.44 -3.49
CA ASP A 14 -19.72 8.70 -4.74
C ASP A 14 -18.44 7.89 -5.02
N PHE A 15 -18.58 6.56 -5.07
CA PHE A 15 -17.49 5.65 -5.38
C PHE A 15 -18.00 4.27 -5.79
N ASP A 16 -17.20 3.59 -6.59
CA ASP A 16 -17.43 2.20 -6.98
C ASP A 16 -16.60 1.24 -6.11
N LEU A 17 -17.22 0.12 -5.73
CA LEU A 17 -16.53 -0.96 -5.02
C LEU A 17 -16.20 -2.07 -6.01
N ILE A 18 -14.91 -2.32 -6.20
CA ILE A 18 -14.43 -3.47 -6.96
C ILE A 18 -14.01 -4.55 -5.97
N LEU A 19 -14.80 -5.62 -5.87
CA LEU A 19 -14.46 -6.80 -5.09
C LEU A 19 -13.79 -7.84 -6.00
N VAL A 20 -12.53 -8.16 -5.74
CA VAL A 20 -11.75 -9.11 -6.55
C VAL A 20 -11.63 -10.43 -5.78
N GLU A 21 -12.41 -11.42 -6.18
CA GLU A 21 -12.44 -12.76 -5.57
C GLU A 21 -12.41 -13.82 -6.66
N ASN A 22 -11.72 -14.95 -6.42
CA ASN A 22 -11.63 -16.08 -7.35
C ASN A 22 -11.30 -15.67 -8.80
N THR A 23 -10.56 -14.57 -8.97
CA THR A 23 -10.31 -13.95 -10.27
C THR A 23 -8.92 -14.35 -10.76
N PRO A 24 -8.77 -14.85 -12.01
CA PRO A 24 -7.46 -15.14 -12.56
C PRO A 24 -6.57 -13.91 -12.55
N HIS A 25 -5.28 -14.10 -12.26
CA HIS A 25 -4.31 -13.01 -12.09
C HIS A 25 -4.34 -11.97 -13.22
N ALA A 26 -4.41 -12.41 -14.48
CA ALA A 26 -4.45 -11.49 -15.64
C ALA A 26 -5.68 -10.57 -15.64
N GLU A 27 -6.85 -11.04 -15.18
CA GLU A 27 -8.07 -10.24 -15.08
C GLU A 27 -8.04 -9.34 -13.83
N ALA A 28 -7.54 -9.85 -12.70
CA ALA A 28 -7.32 -9.06 -11.50
C ALA A 28 -6.42 -7.85 -11.80
N MET A 29 -5.35 -8.05 -12.57
CA MET A 29 -4.45 -6.98 -13.03
C MET A 29 -5.13 -5.93 -13.91
N LYS A 30 -6.23 -6.24 -14.60
CA LYS A 30 -7.00 -5.21 -15.32
C LYS A 30 -7.82 -4.37 -14.34
N LEU A 31 -8.46 -5.02 -13.39
CA LEU A 31 -9.24 -4.37 -12.32
C LEU A 31 -8.37 -3.45 -11.46
N TYR A 32 -7.16 -3.89 -11.12
CA TYR A 32 -6.21 -3.08 -10.34
C TYR A 32 -5.80 -1.81 -11.09
N ARG A 33 -5.63 -1.88 -12.42
CA ARG A 33 -5.28 -0.71 -13.24
C ARG A 33 -6.42 0.30 -13.34
N SER A 34 -7.66 -0.16 -13.31
CA SER A 34 -8.83 0.73 -13.33
C SER A 34 -9.17 1.35 -11.97
N ALA A 35 -8.67 0.79 -10.87
CA ALA A 35 -8.95 1.33 -9.53
C ALA A 35 -8.14 2.62 -9.24
N ASP A 36 -8.71 3.52 -8.46
CA ASP A 36 -8.03 4.75 -8.00
C ASP A 36 -7.37 4.61 -6.63
N LEU A 37 -7.85 3.66 -5.82
CA LEU A 37 -7.37 3.37 -4.47
C LEU A 37 -7.52 1.88 -4.19
N ALA A 38 -6.51 1.28 -3.56
CA ALA A 38 -6.62 -0.07 -3.00
C ALA A 38 -6.71 -0.01 -1.47
N ILE A 39 -7.57 -0.86 -0.88
CA ILE A 39 -7.60 -1.10 0.57
C ILE A 39 -6.90 -2.43 0.81
N ASP A 40 -5.81 -2.42 1.57
CA ASP A 40 -5.05 -3.60 1.99
C ASP A 40 -5.21 -3.83 3.51
N GLN A 41 -4.49 -4.80 4.05
CA GLN A 41 -4.49 -5.30 5.43
C GLN A 41 -4.92 -4.26 6.49
N ILE A 42 -6.19 -4.32 6.91
CA ILE A 42 -6.74 -3.47 7.98
C ILE A 42 -6.29 -3.96 9.36
N LEU A 43 -5.92 -5.24 9.49
CA LEU A 43 -5.67 -5.90 10.79
C LEU A 43 -4.22 -6.36 10.99
N ALA A 44 -3.43 -6.51 9.92
CA ALA A 44 -2.11 -7.14 10.03
C ALA A 44 -1.05 -6.21 10.67
N GLY A 45 -1.17 -4.90 10.45
CA GLY A 45 -0.21 -3.89 10.93
C GLY A 45 0.94 -3.59 9.97
N TRP A 46 0.92 -4.16 8.76
CA TRP A 46 1.83 -3.83 7.67
C TRP A 46 1.18 -4.13 6.31
N TYR A 47 1.68 -3.50 5.24
CA TYR A 47 1.23 -3.75 3.88
C TYR A 47 1.95 -4.95 3.24
N GLY A 48 1.24 -5.69 2.38
CA GLY A 48 1.76 -6.91 1.75
C GLY A 48 2.32 -6.71 0.33
N GLY A 49 2.64 -7.82 -0.34
CA GLY A 49 3.06 -7.81 -1.75
C GLY A 49 2.00 -7.21 -2.69
N PHE A 50 0.72 -7.44 -2.39
CA PHE A 50 -0.40 -6.81 -3.10
C PHE A 50 -0.28 -5.28 -3.10
N ALA A 51 -0.02 -4.65 -1.95
CA ALA A 51 0.19 -3.21 -1.89
C ALA A 51 1.39 -2.76 -2.73
N VAL A 52 2.49 -3.53 -2.72
CA VAL A 52 3.68 -3.22 -3.53
C VAL A 52 3.35 -3.25 -5.02
N GLU A 53 2.57 -4.23 -5.49
CA GLU A 53 2.11 -4.31 -6.89
C GLU A 53 1.25 -3.11 -7.29
N LEU A 54 0.30 -2.73 -6.44
CA LEU A 54 -0.58 -1.58 -6.69
C LEU A 54 0.19 -0.27 -6.67
N MET A 55 1.08 -0.09 -5.69
CA MET A 55 1.95 1.08 -5.63
C MET A 55 2.91 1.15 -6.82
N ALA A 56 3.42 0.01 -7.33
CA ALA A 56 4.21 -0.04 -8.56
C ALA A 56 3.42 0.45 -9.79
N MET A 57 2.10 0.22 -9.81
CA MET A 57 1.18 0.74 -10.83
C MET A 57 0.81 2.21 -10.61
N GLY A 58 1.38 2.88 -9.59
CA GLY A 58 1.04 4.25 -9.22
C GLY A 58 -0.32 4.36 -8.55
N LYS A 59 -0.83 3.29 -7.93
CA LYS A 59 -2.07 3.32 -7.19
C LYS A 59 -1.79 3.51 -5.70
N PRO A 60 -2.39 4.52 -5.05
CA PRO A 60 -2.29 4.64 -3.60
C PRO A 60 -2.94 3.44 -2.91
N VAL A 61 -2.42 3.12 -1.73
CA VAL A 61 -2.90 2.02 -0.89
C VAL A 61 -3.25 2.56 0.48
N ALA A 62 -4.42 2.19 0.98
CA ALA A 62 -4.81 2.39 2.37
C ALA A 62 -4.61 1.09 3.17
N ALA A 63 -3.86 1.16 4.27
CA ALA A 63 -3.62 0.00 5.13
C ALA A 63 -3.36 0.42 6.59
N PHE A 64 -3.50 -0.52 7.50
CA PHE A 64 -3.09 -0.31 8.89
C PHE A 64 -1.59 -0.54 9.03
N ILE A 65 -0.88 0.48 9.55
CA ILE A 65 0.55 0.44 9.84
C ILE A 65 0.75 0.59 11.32
N ARG A 66 1.31 -0.43 11.95
CA ARG A 66 1.62 -0.48 13.37
C ARG A 66 2.78 0.45 13.70
N GLU A 67 2.60 1.37 14.65
CA GLU A 67 3.62 2.40 14.94
C GLU A 67 4.88 1.86 15.61
N GLU A 68 4.73 0.84 16.45
CA GLU A 68 5.86 0.20 17.13
C GLU A 68 6.83 -0.49 16.16
N ASP A 69 6.37 -0.84 14.96
CA ASP A 69 7.20 -1.46 13.92
C ASP A 69 8.15 -0.46 13.23
N ARG A 70 7.98 0.85 13.49
CA ARG A 70 8.88 1.91 12.99
C ARG A 70 10.35 1.62 13.29
N SER A 71 10.64 1.01 14.44
CA SER A 71 12.00 0.74 14.89
C SER A 71 12.71 -0.35 14.08
N PHE A 72 11.95 -1.17 13.32
CA PHE A 72 12.49 -2.28 12.52
C PHE A 72 12.83 -1.89 11.08
N VAL A 73 12.53 -0.66 10.65
CA VAL A 73 12.81 -0.18 9.30
C VAL A 73 13.72 1.05 9.31
N PRO A 74 14.45 1.34 8.22
CA PRO A 74 15.19 2.59 8.09
C PRO A 74 14.28 3.80 8.33
N PRO A 75 14.74 4.85 9.06
CA PRO A 75 13.93 6.04 9.31
C PRO A 75 13.42 6.71 8.03
N SER A 76 14.22 6.70 6.95
CA SER A 76 13.82 7.22 5.65
C SER A 76 12.69 6.42 5.02
N MET A 77 12.74 5.08 5.09
CA MET A 77 11.65 4.21 4.62
C MET A 77 10.34 4.53 5.36
N TRP A 78 10.40 4.71 6.68
CA TRP A 78 9.22 5.08 7.47
C TRP A 78 8.66 6.45 7.08
N ASN A 79 9.52 7.46 6.99
CA ASN A 79 9.11 8.84 6.74
C ASN A 79 8.61 9.07 5.30
N GLU A 80 9.10 8.28 4.34
CA GLU A 80 8.72 8.37 2.93
C GLU A 80 7.51 7.50 2.57
N MET A 81 7.05 6.63 3.49
CA MET A 81 5.98 5.68 3.24
C MET A 81 4.67 6.38 2.85
N PRO A 82 4.14 6.16 1.63
CA PRO A 82 2.99 6.87 1.10
C PRO A 82 1.66 6.17 1.40
N VAL A 83 1.67 5.11 2.19
CA VAL A 83 0.46 4.37 2.59
C VAL A 83 -0.48 5.30 3.35
N LEU A 84 -1.73 5.36 2.90
CA LEU A 84 -2.80 6.08 3.57
C LEU A 84 -3.18 5.29 4.82
N ARG A 85 -2.86 5.81 6.00
CA ARG A 85 -3.07 5.10 7.25
C ARG A 85 -4.56 5.02 7.58
N ILE A 86 -5.04 3.81 7.80
CA ILE A 86 -6.39 3.52 8.30
C ILE A 86 -6.28 2.63 9.53
N ASP A 87 -7.22 2.76 10.47
CA ASP A 87 -7.28 1.93 11.67
C ASP A 87 -8.68 1.32 11.80
N GLU A 88 -8.80 0.07 12.28
CA GLU A 88 -10.11 -0.57 12.44
C GLU A 88 -11.05 0.26 13.32
N ARG A 89 -10.51 0.96 14.33
CA ARG A 89 -11.25 1.74 15.34
C ARG A 89 -11.81 3.04 14.76
N THR A 90 -11.16 3.58 13.72
CA THR A 90 -11.52 4.86 13.08
C THR A 90 -11.83 4.71 11.59
N LEU A 91 -11.99 3.47 11.11
CA LEU A 91 -12.04 3.11 9.70
C LEU A 91 -13.02 3.94 8.87
N GLU A 92 -14.23 4.21 9.40
CA GLU A 92 -15.21 5.02 8.69
C GLU A 92 -14.75 6.47 8.51
N ASN A 93 -14.14 7.06 9.54
CA ASN A 93 -13.63 8.41 9.49
C ASN A 93 -12.40 8.50 8.58
N ASP A 94 -11.48 7.55 8.69
CA ASP A 94 -10.26 7.54 7.88
C ASP A 94 -10.60 7.40 6.38
N LEU A 95 -11.52 6.51 6.03
CA LEU A 95 -12.00 6.37 4.66
C LEU A 95 -12.80 7.60 4.21
N ALA A 96 -13.60 8.22 5.08
CA ALA A 96 -14.31 9.46 4.74
C ALA A 96 -13.34 10.61 4.41
N VAL A 97 -12.22 10.72 5.14
CA VAL A 97 -11.18 11.72 4.83
C VAL A 97 -10.55 11.46 3.46
N ILE A 98 -10.26 10.20 3.14
CA ILE A 98 -9.70 9.82 1.83
C ILE A 98 -10.70 10.11 0.70
N LEU A 99 -11.97 9.73 0.88
CA LEU A 99 -13.02 9.93 -0.12
C LEU A 99 -13.44 11.39 -0.31
N ALA A 100 -13.15 12.27 0.66
CA ALA A 100 -13.46 13.69 0.58
C ALA A 100 -12.54 14.47 -0.39
N ASP A 101 -11.38 13.93 -0.73
CA ASP A 101 -10.44 14.55 -1.69
C ASP A 101 -9.86 13.51 -2.68
N PRO A 102 -10.65 13.07 -3.68
CA PRO A 102 -10.17 12.14 -4.69
C PRO A 102 -9.01 12.69 -5.53
N GLN A 103 -8.86 14.02 -5.65
CA GLN A 103 -7.77 14.62 -6.42
C GLN A 103 -6.42 14.38 -5.76
N ALA A 104 -6.37 14.30 -4.42
CA ALA A 104 -5.16 13.95 -3.68
C ALA A 104 -4.63 12.54 -3.99
N LEU A 105 -5.49 11.63 -4.49
CA LEU A 105 -5.09 10.25 -4.86
C LEU A 105 -4.08 10.21 -6.01
N VAL A 106 -4.14 11.18 -6.93
CA VAL A 106 -3.19 11.28 -8.06
C VAL A 106 -1.78 11.49 -7.53
N ALA A 107 -1.59 12.51 -6.69
CA ALA A 107 -0.30 12.81 -6.08
C ALA A 107 0.14 11.70 -5.11
N ALA A 108 -0.79 11.04 -4.43
CA ALA A 108 -0.48 9.88 -3.59
C ALA A 108 0.04 8.71 -4.43
N GLY A 109 -0.56 8.44 -5.59
CA GLY A 109 -0.12 7.42 -6.54
C GLY A 109 1.29 7.65 -7.07
N GLU A 110 1.64 8.89 -7.40
CA GLU A 110 3.01 9.25 -7.81
C GLU A 110 4.04 8.95 -6.70
N ARG A 111 3.72 9.32 -5.45
CA ARG A 111 4.56 9.00 -4.29
C ARG A 111 4.65 7.50 -4.04
N SER A 112 3.54 6.77 -4.19
CA SER A 112 3.49 5.31 -4.12
C SER A 112 4.46 4.64 -5.09
N ARG A 113 4.48 5.09 -6.35
CA ARG A 113 5.41 4.55 -7.34
C ARG A 113 6.86 4.86 -6.99
N ALA A 114 7.18 6.11 -6.66
CA ALA A 114 8.53 6.52 -6.27
C ALA A 114 9.04 5.73 -5.05
N TYR A 115 8.17 5.48 -4.08
CA TYR A 115 8.48 4.69 -2.90
C TYR A 115 8.82 3.23 -3.23
N VAL A 116 8.04 2.59 -4.10
CA VAL A 116 8.30 1.22 -4.55
C VAL A 116 9.58 1.11 -5.37
N GLU A 117 9.80 2.01 -6.33
CA GLU A 117 11.04 2.05 -7.13
C GLU A 117 12.28 2.23 -6.24
N ARG A 118 12.15 2.93 -5.11
CA ARG A 118 13.24 3.10 -4.15
C ARG A 118 13.45 1.89 -3.24
N TRP A 119 12.41 1.40 -2.58
CA TRP A 119 12.51 0.48 -1.46
C TRP A 119 12.21 -0.98 -1.80
N HIS A 120 11.52 -1.22 -2.92
CA HIS A 120 11.00 -2.53 -3.32
C HIS A 120 11.45 -2.94 -4.73
N ASP A 121 12.52 -2.32 -5.27
CA ASP A 121 13.11 -2.72 -6.54
C ASP A 121 13.59 -4.20 -6.46
N PRO A 122 13.10 -5.09 -7.35
CA PRO A 122 13.43 -6.51 -7.28
C PRO A 122 14.90 -6.80 -7.59
N LEU A 123 15.54 -5.99 -8.45
CA LEU A 123 16.97 -6.13 -8.76
C LEU A 123 17.83 -5.67 -7.58
N LYS A 124 17.45 -4.60 -6.87
CA LYS A 124 18.14 -4.18 -5.64
C LYS A 124 18.02 -5.25 -4.56
N SER A 125 16.80 -5.74 -4.34
CA SER A 125 16.52 -6.82 -3.39
C SER A 125 17.31 -8.10 -3.70
N ALA A 126 17.32 -8.53 -4.97
CA ALA A 126 18.06 -9.72 -5.39
C ALA A 126 19.57 -9.59 -5.18
N ARG A 127 20.15 -8.41 -5.49
CA ARG A 127 21.57 -8.13 -5.24
C ARG A 127 21.91 -8.18 -3.75
N ALA A 128 21.11 -7.53 -2.91
CA ALA A 128 21.34 -7.51 -1.47
C ALA A 128 21.24 -8.91 -0.85
N LEU A 129 20.20 -9.67 -1.20
CA LEU A 129 20.02 -11.05 -0.72
C LEU A 129 21.14 -11.98 -1.21
N THR A 130 21.58 -11.83 -2.46
CA THR A 130 22.72 -12.62 -3.00
C THR A 130 24.00 -12.33 -2.22
N ALA A 131 24.26 -11.07 -1.85
CA ALA A 131 25.42 -10.70 -1.04
C ALA A 131 25.34 -11.32 0.36
N ILE A 132 24.18 -11.24 1.02
CA ILE A 132 23.94 -11.82 2.36
C ILE A 132 24.08 -13.35 2.34
N TYR A 133 23.60 -14.02 1.29
CA TYR A 133 23.74 -15.48 1.15
C TYR A 133 25.19 -15.92 0.90
N ARG A 134 26.05 -15.04 0.38
CA ARG A 134 27.49 -15.31 0.24
C ARG A 134 28.28 -14.98 1.51
N ASP A 135 27.89 -13.90 2.19
CA ASP A 135 28.44 -13.47 3.47
C ASP A 135 27.31 -12.95 4.38
N PRO A 136 26.94 -13.69 5.43
CA PRO A 136 25.88 -13.27 6.36
C PRO A 136 26.14 -11.94 7.09
N LYS A 137 27.36 -11.41 7.03
CA LYS A 137 27.72 -10.09 7.59
C LYS A 137 27.55 -8.95 6.58
N ALA A 138 27.26 -9.24 5.31
CA ALA A 138 27.01 -8.23 4.30
C ALA A 138 25.82 -7.35 4.70
N PRO A 139 25.89 -6.02 4.51
CA PRO A 139 24.81 -5.12 4.88
C PRO A 139 23.59 -5.27 3.94
N LEU A 140 22.39 -5.09 4.47
CA LEU A 140 21.16 -4.96 3.68
C LEU A 140 21.09 -3.54 3.08
N VAL A 141 21.24 -3.44 1.76
CA VAL A 141 21.25 -2.16 1.03
C VAL A 141 20.10 -2.13 0.03
N LEU A 142 19.03 -1.37 0.32
CA LEU A 142 17.82 -1.28 -0.52
C LEU A 142 17.55 0.13 -1.08
N GLY A 143 17.74 1.19 -0.28
CA GLY A 143 17.20 2.53 -0.56
C GLY A 143 18.20 3.61 -1.02
N CYS A 144 19.35 3.21 -1.58
CA CYS A 144 20.34 4.11 -2.19
C CYS A 144 19.98 4.44 -3.64
#